data_AF-A0A8T5JYC5-F1
#
_entry.id   AF-A0A8T5JYC5-F1
#
_cell.length_a   1.000
_cell.length_b   1.000
_cell.length_c   1.000
_cell.angle_alpha   90.00
_cell.angle_beta   90.00
_cell.angle_gamma   90.00
#
_symmetry.space_group_name_H-M   'P 1'
#
loop_
_entity.id
_entity.type
_entity.pdbx_description
1 polymer ?
#
loop_
_entity_poly.entity_id
_entity_poly.type
_entity_poly.pdbx_seq_one_letter_code
_entity_poly.pdbx_strand_id
1 'polypeptide(L)' 'MTDNFVAKCRKCTSKIVIPDQGPCTDLEYMDYINAYEKQCECGQNDWELLSS' A
#
# COMPACT_ATOMS: atom_id res chain seq x y z
N MET A 1 -4.20 -4.84 18.30
CA MET A 1 -4.98 -3.94 17.43
C MET A 1 -4.58 -4.30 16.01
N THR A 2 -5.45 -4.10 15.03
CA THR A 2 -5.14 -4.46 13.63
C THR A 2 -4.74 -3.17 12.93
N ASP A 3 -3.44 -2.88 12.94
CA ASP A 3 -2.87 -1.60 12.54
C ASP A 3 -2.80 -1.50 11.02
N ASN A 4 -3.94 -1.18 10.40
CA ASN A 4 -4.06 -1.06 8.95
C ASN A 4 -3.06 -0.05 8.39
N PHE A 5 -2.25 -0.49 7.43
CA PHE A 5 -1.28 0.36 6.77
C PHE A 5 -1.94 1.23 5.70
N VAL A 6 -1.42 2.44 5.50
CA VAL A 6 -1.85 3.32 4.41
C VAL A 6 -0.69 3.48 3.43
N ALA A 7 -0.82 2.91 2.24
CA ALA A 7 0.08 3.23 1.14
C ALA A 7 -0.48 4.44 0.36
N LYS A 8 0.37 5.41 0.09
CA LYS A 8 0.08 6.63 -0.68
C LYS A 8 0.94 6.61 -1.93
N CYS A 9 0.45 7.11 -3.06
CA CYS A 9 1.35 7.34 -4.19
C CYS A 9 2.07 8.68 -4.09
N ARG A 10 3.37 8.67 -4.34
CA ARG A 10 4.20 9.88 -4.42
C ARG A 10 3.83 10.80 -5.58
N LYS A 11 3.30 10.24 -6.68
CA LYS A 11 2.85 10.95 -7.88
C LYS A 11 1.39 11.41 -7.77
N CYS A 12 0.44 10.46 -7.66
CA CYS A 12 -0.99 10.78 -7.68
C CYS A 12 -1.58 11.21 -6.33
N THR A 13 -0.84 11.08 -5.22
CA THR A 13 -1.28 11.31 -3.82
C THR A 13 -2.48 10.50 -3.34
N SER A 14 -3.13 9.76 -4.24
CA SER A 14 -4.12 8.72 -3.97
C SER A 14 -3.59 7.74 -2.92
N LYS A 15 -4.51 7.26 -2.08
CA LYS A 15 -4.23 6.41 -0.94
C LYS A 15 -5.01 5.12 -1.06
N ILE A 16 -4.39 4.02 -0.65
CA ILE A 16 -5.03 2.73 -0.45
C ILE A 16 -4.82 2.30 0.99
N VAL A 17 -5.85 1.69 1.58
CA VAL A 17 -5.76 1.03 2.88
C VAL A 17 -5.38 -0.42 2.63
N ILE A 18 -4.32 -0.87 3.28
CA ILE A 18 -3.82 -2.24 3.21
C ILE A 18 -4.10 -2.87 4.57
N PRO A 19 -4.95 -3.91 4.63
CA PRO A 19 -5.27 -4.55 5.89
C PRO A 19 -4.03 -5.24 6.46
N ASP A 20 -3.75 -5.04 7.75
CA ASP A 20 -2.69 -5.75 8.44
C ASP A 20 -2.90 -7.27 8.31
N GLN A 21 -1.96 -7.96 7.64
CA GLN A 21 -1.97 -9.41 7.46
C GLN A 21 -1.29 -10.14 8.64
N GLY A 22 -0.73 -9.40 9.60
CA GLY A 22 0.00 -9.93 10.75
C GLY A 22 1.51 -9.69 10.63
N PRO A 23 2.35 -10.44 11.39
CA PRO A 23 3.76 -10.09 11.64
C PRO A 23 4.72 -10.26 10.45
N CYS A 24 4.22 -10.45 9.22
CA CYS A 24 5.04 -10.50 8.01
C CYS A 24 5.29 -9.08 7.47
N THR A 25 6.34 -8.46 8.00
CA THR A 25 7.26 -7.47 7.40
C THR A 25 6.89 -6.75 6.08
N ASP A 26 7.26 -5.46 6.00
CA ASP A 26 7.20 -4.45 4.92
C ASP A 26 7.35 -4.87 3.43
N LEU A 27 7.66 -6.13 3.11
CA LEU A 27 7.56 -6.70 1.77
C LEU A 27 6.10 -6.94 1.35
N GLU A 28 5.23 -7.37 2.27
CA GLU A 28 3.87 -7.84 1.92
C GLU A 28 2.94 -6.77 1.33
N TYR A 29 3.17 -5.48 1.58
CA TYR A 29 2.28 -4.43 1.05
C TYR A 29 2.42 -4.26 -0.47
N MET A 30 3.62 -4.48 -1.03
CA MET A 30 3.81 -4.49 -2.49
C MET A 30 3.24 -5.77 -3.11
N ASP A 31 3.37 -6.91 -2.43
CA ASP A 31 2.70 -8.14 -2.85
C ASP A 31 1.17 -8.00 -2.81
N TYR A 32 0.60 -7.33 -1.80
CA TYR A 32 -0.83 -6.97 -1.77
C TYR A 32 -1.23 -6.08 -2.95
N ILE A 33 -0.44 -5.04 -3.24
CA ILE A 33 -0.68 -4.15 -4.38
C ILE A 33 -0.68 -4.92 -5.70
N ASN A 34 0.27 -5.84 -5.88
CA ASN A 34 0.38 -6.66 -7.09
C ASN A 34 -0.72 -7.73 -7.18
N ALA A 35 -0.98 -8.47 -6.10
CA ALA A 35 -1.95 -9.57 -6.05
C ALA A 35 -3.41 -9.11 -6.19
N TYR A 36 -3.72 -7.88 -5.78
CA TYR A 36 -5.03 -7.25 -5.94
C TYR A 36 -5.06 -6.20 -7.08
N GLU A 37 -4.07 -6.21 -7.97
CA GLU A 37 -3.94 -5.35 -9.16
C GLU A 37 -4.20 -3.85 -8.88
N LYS A 38 -3.74 -3.34 -7.73
CA LYS A 38 -3.96 -1.96 -7.26
C LYS A 38 -3.10 -0.97 -8.04
N GLN A 39 -3.66 -0.43 -9.12
CA GLN A 39 -3.03 0.64 -9.89
C GLN A 39 -3.30 2.03 -9.29
N CYS A 40 -2.32 2.94 -9.36
CA CYS A 40 -2.57 4.37 -9.08
C CYS A 40 -3.44 4.94 -10.19
N GLU A 41 -4.25 5.94 -9.88
CA GLU A 41 -5.03 6.70 -10.86
C GLU A 41 -4.14 7.43 -11.91
N CYS A 42 -2.84 7.64 -11.63
CA CYS A 42 -1.87 8.13 -12.62
C CYS A 42 -1.07 7.05 -13.39
N GLY A 43 -1.33 5.76 -13.15
CA GLY A 43 -0.65 4.65 -13.81
C GLY A 43 0.84 4.46 -13.50
N GLN A 44 1.45 5.25 -12.60
CA GLN A 44 2.90 5.16 -12.30
C GLN A 44 3.26 4.19 -11.15
N ASN A 45 2.29 3.72 -10.35
CA ASN A 45 2.44 2.74 -9.26
C ASN A 45 3.62 3.00 -8.27
N ASP A 46 3.98 4.27 -8.08
CA ASP A 46 5.06 4.73 -7.21
C ASP A 46 4.53 4.94 -5.78
N TRP A 47 4.42 3.85 -5.02
CA TRP A 47 3.80 3.79 -3.69
C TRP A 47 4.81 3.99 -2.56
N GLU A 48 4.36 4.65 -1.48
CA GLU A 48 5.07 4.81 -0.21
C GLU A 48 4.16 4.41 0.96
N LEU A 49 4.66 3.64 1.92
CA LEU A 49 3.98 3.41 3.19
C LEU A 49 4.02 4.68 4.05
N LEU A 50 2.86 5.03 4.61
CA LEU A 50 2.73 6.04 5.67
C LEU A 50 2.74 5.33 7.02
N SER A 51 3.93 5.08 7.56
CA SER A 51 4.12 4.69 8.96
C SER A 51 3.59 5.82 9.87
N SER A 52 2.81 5.46 10.89
CA SER A 52 2.32 6.39 11.93
C SER A 52 3.21 6.38 13.17
#